data_AF-A0A7W1PEB4-F1
#
_entry.id   AF-A0A7W1PEB4-F1
#
_cell.length_a   1.000
_cell.length_b   1.000
_cell.length_c   1.000
_cell.angle_alpha   90.00
_cell.angle_beta   90.00
_cell.angle_gamma   90.00
#
_symmetry.space_group_name_H-M   'P 1'
#
loop_
_entity.id
_entity.type
_entity.pdbx_description
1 polymer ?
#
loop_
_entity_poly.entity_id
_entity_poly.type
_entity_poly.pdbx_seq_one_letter_code
_entity_poly.pdbx_strand_id
1 'polypeptide(L)'
;MTHISANDRVHARLVRTAAAVLILGAAACGDFLVAENPGAVEEPDVTNAAYVNLIANGPIGTFQDAVDDVWYWNSQFTDELYNRAVFSEEGQIDRRELYTDMSYISAFMYSPLQRARFMGEDAARRLVLILGDSASSDLRVARSLAYAGHAYVLLGETFCGTPINLSAPKPSDEMFADAIAKFDSAITIATAAKVRLQAMTTVNANAVAAADSVRLFALVGAGRAALNRNDKSAAIAYAQQVIAANANFLFFAYYSDNTSAQRHRVYDRLQLGSNANLLNTPFAAMATDPRVPRIVSTTARNGIPLAPSAYSTYNGAIPGAPFAAEMRARLASTLEARYIVAEAQGPVAATLTFVNERRAAGNQAAVALVGDALMAELRDQRGRDFYLDGHRLGDLRRYRQFYNVDLFPKGPYPGSTTGQAYDETITCWPLPRNEVNGNPNIP
;
A
#
# COMPACT_ATOMS: atom_id res chain seq x y z
N MET A 1 94.04 -0.85 -6.28
CA MET A 1 93.54 0.41 -6.89
C MET A 1 92.50 0.05 -7.93
N THR A 2 91.25 -0.05 -7.51
CA THR A 2 90.08 -0.11 -8.39
C THR A 2 89.37 1.23 -8.22
N HIS A 3 89.58 2.12 -9.18
CA HIS A 3 88.89 3.38 -9.29
C HIS A 3 87.41 3.10 -9.54
N ILE A 4 86.60 3.13 -8.49
CA ILE A 4 85.15 3.29 -8.64
C ILE A 4 84.95 4.73 -9.12
N SER A 5 84.47 4.86 -10.35
CA SER A 5 84.32 6.16 -11.00
C SER A 5 83.28 7.00 -10.27
N ALA A 6 83.39 8.32 -10.33
CA ALA A 6 82.40 9.23 -9.75
C ALA A 6 80.97 8.99 -10.31
N ASN A 7 80.85 8.40 -11.52
CA ASN A 7 79.58 8.04 -12.14
C ASN A 7 78.83 6.92 -11.40
N ASP A 8 79.54 5.94 -10.83
CA ASP A 8 78.90 4.79 -10.17
C ASP A 8 78.20 5.20 -8.86
N ARG A 9 78.73 6.22 -8.18
CA ARG A 9 78.12 6.81 -6.97
C ARG A 9 76.90 7.68 -7.29
N VAL A 10 76.86 8.31 -8.46
CA VAL A 10 75.72 9.12 -8.93
C VAL A 10 74.57 8.20 -9.37
N HIS A 11 74.86 7.10 -10.08
CA HIS A 11 73.85 6.10 -10.44
C HIS A 11 73.27 5.38 -9.22
N ALA A 12 74.10 4.98 -8.24
CA ALA A 12 73.60 4.37 -7.00
C ALA A 12 72.76 5.32 -6.14
N ARG A 13 73.05 6.63 -6.16
CA ARG A 13 72.21 7.65 -5.50
C ARG A 13 70.91 7.85 -6.26
N LEU A 14 70.93 8.02 -7.59
CA LEU A 14 69.72 8.18 -8.41
C LEU A 14 68.77 6.97 -8.33
N VAL A 15 69.29 5.75 -8.28
CA VAL A 15 68.48 4.53 -8.13
C VAL A 15 67.85 4.45 -6.73
N ARG A 16 68.56 4.87 -5.68
CA ARG A 16 68.00 4.93 -4.31
C ARG A 16 66.95 6.04 -4.16
N THR A 17 67.15 7.19 -4.78
CA THR A 17 66.15 8.27 -4.78
C THR A 17 64.92 7.90 -5.62
N ALA A 18 65.10 7.25 -6.77
CA ALA A 18 64.00 6.78 -7.60
C ALA A 18 63.19 5.67 -6.91
N ALA A 19 63.84 4.72 -6.23
CA ALA A 19 63.16 3.70 -5.44
C ALA A 19 62.41 4.29 -4.24
N ALA A 20 62.97 5.30 -3.56
CA ALA A 20 62.28 6.00 -2.47
C ALA A 20 61.06 6.79 -2.96
N VAL A 21 61.14 7.43 -4.13
CA VAL A 21 60.02 8.16 -4.75
C VAL A 21 58.91 7.20 -5.24
N LEU A 22 59.27 6.02 -5.76
CA LEU A 22 58.31 4.98 -6.14
C LEU A 22 57.60 4.37 -4.93
N ILE A 23 58.30 4.16 -3.81
CA ILE A 23 57.69 3.64 -2.58
C ILE A 23 56.81 4.71 -1.89
N LEU A 24 57.21 5.99 -1.93
CA LEU A 24 56.39 7.11 -1.44
C LEU A 24 55.16 7.38 -2.33
N GLY A 25 55.26 7.15 -3.65
CA GLY A 25 54.13 7.25 -4.57
C GLY A 25 53.10 6.12 -4.41
N ALA A 26 53.54 4.91 -4.05
CA ALA A 26 52.63 3.79 -3.80
C ALA A 26 51.87 3.94 -2.47
N ALA A 27 52.48 4.52 -1.44
CA ALA A 27 51.83 4.78 -0.15
C ALA A 27 50.86 5.98 -0.19
N ALA A 28 51.08 6.96 -1.08
CA ALA A 28 50.19 8.10 -1.28
C ALA A 28 48.94 7.79 -2.13
N CYS A 29 48.86 6.61 -2.74
CA CYS A 29 47.74 6.17 -3.56
C CYS A 29 46.79 5.20 -2.85
N GLY A 30 46.94 4.96 -1.54
CA GLY A 30 46.05 4.08 -0.78
C GLY A 30 44.59 4.54 -0.78
N ASP A 31 44.36 5.85 -0.75
CA ASP A 31 43.02 6.48 -0.75
C ASP A 31 42.61 7.07 -2.12
N PHE A 32 43.45 7.01 -3.15
CA PHE A 32 43.14 7.63 -4.45
C PHE A 32 41.93 6.99 -5.16
N LEU A 33 41.59 5.74 -4.78
CA LEU A 33 40.42 5.01 -5.25
C LEU A 33 39.35 4.83 -4.16
N VAL A 34 39.55 5.41 -2.97
CA VAL A 34 38.53 5.43 -1.91
C VAL A 34 37.60 6.60 -2.21
N ALA A 35 36.57 6.31 -2.99
CA ALA A 35 35.47 7.23 -3.22
C ALA A 35 34.51 7.17 -2.03
N GLU A 36 34.78 7.95 -0.97
CA GLU A 36 33.76 8.24 0.03
C GLU A 36 32.65 9.03 -0.67
N ASN A 37 31.43 8.48 -0.66
CA ASN A 37 30.26 9.22 -1.08
C ASN A 37 29.70 9.90 0.18
N PRO A 38 29.98 11.20 0.44
CA PRO A 38 29.58 11.87 1.67
C PRO A 38 28.05 11.98 1.85
N GLY A 39 27.27 11.61 0.83
CA GLY A 39 25.81 11.48 0.90
C GLY A 39 25.31 10.04 1.09
N ALA A 40 26.17 9.03 1.05
CA ALA A 40 25.82 7.64 1.32
C ALA A 40 25.90 7.37 2.81
N VAL A 41 24.84 6.77 3.37
CA VAL A 41 24.89 6.22 4.72
C VAL A 41 25.64 4.89 4.64
N GLU A 42 26.77 4.78 5.33
CA GLU A 42 27.55 3.54 5.33
C GLU A 42 26.94 2.47 6.26
N GLU A 43 27.33 1.21 6.09
CA GLU A 43 26.81 0.09 6.89
C GLU A 43 27.05 0.20 8.42
N PRO A 44 28.14 0.80 8.94
CA PRO A 44 28.22 1.09 10.37
C PRO A 44 27.27 2.21 10.81
N ASP A 45 26.96 3.18 9.94
CA ASP A 45 26.10 4.32 10.24
C ASP A 45 24.63 3.92 10.39
N VAL A 46 24.14 2.91 9.66
CA VAL A 46 22.74 2.46 9.73
C VAL A 46 22.34 1.79 11.06
N THR A 47 23.26 1.64 12.01
CA THR A 47 22.99 1.21 13.40
C THR A 47 23.12 2.36 14.42
N ASN A 48 23.36 3.58 13.95
CA ASN A 48 23.49 4.75 14.82
C ASN A 48 22.12 5.20 15.36
N ALA A 49 22.06 5.40 16.68
CA ALA A 49 20.87 5.90 17.37
C ALA A 49 20.36 7.26 16.85
N ALA A 50 21.24 8.07 16.23
CA ALA A 50 20.88 9.33 15.60
C ALA A 50 19.88 9.17 14.43
N TYR A 51 19.86 8.02 13.75
CA TYR A 51 19.02 7.79 12.57
C TYR A 51 17.69 7.10 12.86
N VAL A 52 17.38 6.79 14.12
CA VAL A 52 16.17 6.06 14.51
C VAL A 52 14.90 6.71 13.93
N ASN A 53 14.82 8.04 13.92
CA ASN A 53 13.66 8.73 13.34
C ASN A 53 13.63 8.67 11.81
N LEU A 54 14.79 8.73 11.14
CA LEU A 54 14.85 8.60 9.68
C LEU A 54 14.47 7.18 9.25
N ILE A 55 15.00 6.17 9.94
CA ILE A 55 14.66 4.75 9.72
C ILE A 55 13.15 4.53 9.92
N ALA A 56 12.55 5.13 10.96
CA ALA A 56 11.13 5.00 11.23
C ALA A 56 10.22 5.72 10.20
N ASN A 57 10.72 6.76 9.53
CA ASN A 57 9.96 7.51 8.53
C ASN A 57 10.04 6.89 7.13
N GLY A 58 11.10 6.14 6.82
CA GLY A 58 11.27 5.45 5.54
C GLY A 58 10.07 4.58 5.14
N PRO A 59 9.60 3.65 5.99
CA PRO A 59 8.43 2.81 5.69
C PRO A 59 7.17 3.60 5.35
N ILE A 60 6.95 4.74 6.01
CA ILE A 60 5.78 5.59 5.79
C ILE A 60 5.83 6.16 4.38
N GLY A 61 6.94 6.81 4.02
CA GLY A 61 7.10 7.44 2.70
C GLY A 61 7.03 6.41 1.58
N THR A 62 7.73 5.29 1.71
CA THR A 62 7.73 4.23 0.69
C THR A 62 6.36 3.58 0.53
N PHE A 63 5.63 3.34 1.62
CA PHE A 63 4.29 2.78 1.52
C PHE A 63 3.30 3.74 0.86
N GLN A 64 3.35 5.03 1.20
CA GLN A 64 2.46 6.04 0.61
C GLN A 64 2.68 6.23 -0.89
N ASP A 65 3.93 6.13 -1.34
CA ASP A 65 4.34 6.15 -2.76
C ASP A 65 3.91 4.89 -3.53
N ALA A 66 3.76 3.74 -2.85
CA ALA A 66 3.31 2.51 -3.47
C ALA A 66 1.78 2.40 -3.51
N VAL A 67 1.10 2.81 -2.45
CA VAL A 67 -0.32 2.51 -2.24
C VAL A 67 -1.23 3.28 -3.20
N ASP A 68 -0.89 4.51 -3.57
CA ASP A 68 -1.73 5.33 -4.44
C ASP A 68 -1.75 4.84 -5.90
N ASP A 69 -0.62 4.36 -6.41
CA ASP A 69 -0.50 3.68 -7.70
C ASP A 69 -1.35 2.41 -7.68
N VAL A 70 -1.16 1.57 -6.66
CA VAL A 70 -1.90 0.31 -6.51
C VAL A 70 -3.40 0.53 -6.48
N TRP A 71 -3.87 1.57 -5.78
CA TRP A 71 -5.29 1.90 -5.73
C TRP A 71 -5.83 2.32 -7.09
N TYR A 72 -5.15 3.20 -7.81
CA TYR A 72 -5.59 3.65 -9.12
C TYR A 72 -5.65 2.50 -10.12
N TRP A 73 -4.59 1.70 -10.21
CA TRP A 73 -4.51 0.60 -11.18
C TRP A 73 -5.45 -0.54 -10.82
N ASN A 74 -5.65 -0.84 -9.53
CA ASN A 74 -6.68 -1.80 -9.13
C ASN A 74 -8.09 -1.27 -9.41
N SER A 75 -8.35 0.03 -9.27
CA SER A 75 -9.65 0.62 -9.61
C SER A 75 -9.97 0.44 -11.11
N GLN A 76 -8.95 0.56 -11.97
CA GLN A 76 -9.07 0.34 -13.40
C GLN A 76 -9.11 -1.15 -13.79
N PHE A 77 -8.38 -2.01 -13.11
CA PHE A 77 -8.43 -3.47 -13.32
C PHE A 77 -9.77 -4.10 -12.87
N THR A 78 -10.41 -3.47 -11.88
CA THR A 78 -11.73 -3.88 -11.38
C THR A 78 -12.83 -3.13 -12.13
N ASP A 79 -13.99 -2.98 -11.52
CA ASP A 79 -15.16 -2.32 -12.09
C ASP A 79 -15.36 -0.90 -11.52
N GLU A 80 -14.32 -0.24 -11.02
CA GLU A 80 -14.44 1.11 -10.45
C GLU A 80 -14.21 2.22 -11.47
N LEU A 81 -13.27 2.01 -12.41
CA LEU A 81 -12.89 2.97 -13.45
C LEU A 81 -12.92 2.32 -14.83
N TYR A 82 -13.38 3.10 -15.80
CA TYR A 82 -13.30 2.82 -17.23
C TYR A 82 -12.25 3.73 -17.89
N ASN A 83 -11.31 3.12 -18.60
CA ASN A 83 -10.14 3.73 -19.21
C ASN A 83 -10.51 4.70 -20.32
N ARG A 84 -9.78 5.81 -20.38
CA ARG A 84 -9.83 6.79 -21.45
C ARG A 84 -8.47 7.24 -21.93
N ALA A 85 -7.41 6.74 -21.30
CA ALA A 85 -6.06 7.08 -21.72
C ALA A 85 -5.73 6.40 -23.06
N VAL A 86 -4.76 7.01 -23.74
CA VAL A 86 -4.30 6.57 -25.06
C VAL A 86 -3.20 5.51 -24.99
N PHE A 87 -2.60 5.29 -23.81
CA PHE A 87 -1.59 4.26 -23.63
C PHE A 87 -2.23 2.86 -23.68
N SER A 88 -1.67 1.98 -24.51
CA SER A 88 -2.27 0.67 -24.79
C SER A 88 -2.38 -0.22 -23.56
N GLU A 89 -1.34 -0.25 -22.72
CA GLU A 89 -1.29 -1.07 -21.51
C GLU A 89 -2.41 -0.70 -20.52
N GLU A 90 -2.80 0.56 -20.47
CA GLU A 90 -3.91 0.99 -19.61
C GLU A 90 -5.26 0.42 -20.09
N GLY A 91 -5.49 0.41 -21.41
CA GLY A 91 -6.66 -0.25 -21.97
C GLY A 91 -6.62 -1.77 -21.77
N GLN A 92 -5.45 -2.38 -21.78
CA GLN A 92 -5.28 -3.81 -21.49
C GLN A 92 -5.56 -4.12 -20.02
N ILE A 93 -5.13 -3.26 -19.08
CA ILE A 93 -5.42 -3.39 -17.65
C ILE A 93 -6.94 -3.36 -17.41
N ASP A 94 -7.66 -2.43 -18.01
CA ASP A 94 -9.13 -2.33 -17.88
C ASP A 94 -9.84 -3.55 -18.47
N ARG A 95 -9.39 -4.03 -19.63
CA ARG A 95 -9.89 -5.29 -20.20
C ARG A 95 -9.42 -6.55 -19.45
N ARG A 96 -8.55 -6.39 -18.45
CA ARG A 96 -7.90 -7.46 -17.67
C ARG A 96 -7.01 -8.39 -18.50
N GLU A 97 -6.50 -7.89 -19.62
CA GLU A 97 -5.55 -8.57 -20.50
C GLU A 97 -4.11 -8.41 -19.97
N LEU A 98 -3.86 -8.90 -18.76
CA LEU A 98 -2.55 -8.78 -18.11
C LEU A 98 -1.59 -9.89 -18.59
N TYR A 99 -0.32 -9.53 -18.80
CA TYR A 99 0.74 -10.46 -19.17
C TYR A 99 2.05 -10.08 -18.47
N THR A 100 2.91 -11.07 -18.27
CA THR A 100 4.14 -10.97 -17.46
C THR A 100 5.13 -9.87 -17.91
N ASP A 101 5.17 -9.53 -19.19
CA ASP A 101 6.08 -8.50 -19.74
C ASP A 101 5.52 -7.07 -19.66
N MET A 102 4.30 -6.89 -19.13
CA MET A 102 3.68 -5.57 -19.04
C MET A 102 4.44 -4.66 -18.08
N SER A 103 4.82 -3.48 -18.57
CA SER A 103 5.74 -2.58 -17.88
C SER A 103 5.15 -2.01 -16.57
N TYR A 104 3.83 -1.78 -16.57
CA TYR A 104 3.09 -1.24 -15.43
C TYR A 104 3.12 -2.16 -14.22
N ILE A 105 3.17 -3.48 -14.45
CA ILE A 105 3.25 -4.46 -13.36
C ILE A 105 4.54 -4.24 -12.57
N SER A 106 5.68 -4.12 -13.26
CA SER A 106 6.96 -3.91 -12.60
C SER A 106 7.08 -2.50 -12.01
N ALA A 107 6.70 -1.46 -12.78
CA ALA A 107 6.96 -0.07 -12.44
C ALA A 107 6.06 0.48 -11.32
N PHE A 108 4.77 0.16 -11.33
CA PHE A 108 3.77 0.82 -10.47
C PHE A 108 3.13 -0.12 -9.44
N MET A 109 3.14 -1.43 -9.69
CA MET A 109 2.47 -2.39 -8.81
C MET A 109 3.47 -3.17 -7.96
N TYR A 110 4.25 -4.04 -8.60
CA TYR A 110 5.05 -5.06 -7.92
C TYR A 110 6.26 -4.46 -7.20
N SER A 111 7.11 -3.69 -7.91
CA SER A 111 8.34 -3.15 -7.31
C SER A 111 8.06 -2.16 -6.18
N PRO A 112 7.12 -1.20 -6.30
CA PRO A 112 6.78 -0.31 -5.20
C PRO A 112 6.23 -1.06 -3.98
N LEU A 113 5.34 -2.04 -4.15
CA LEU A 113 4.82 -2.83 -3.03
C LEU A 113 5.89 -3.70 -2.35
N GLN A 114 6.76 -4.35 -3.14
CA GLN A 114 7.88 -5.10 -2.59
C GLN A 114 8.86 -4.20 -1.83
N ARG A 115 9.10 -2.97 -2.33
CA ARG A 115 9.92 -1.96 -1.65
C ARG A 115 9.28 -1.51 -0.34
N ALA A 116 7.97 -1.23 -0.34
CA ALA A 116 7.22 -0.84 0.86
C ALA A 116 7.26 -1.94 1.93
N ARG A 117 7.04 -3.20 1.52
CA ARG A 117 7.21 -4.38 2.36
C ARG A 117 8.59 -4.43 2.98
N PHE A 118 9.62 -4.44 2.13
CA PHE A 118 11.02 -4.58 2.55
C PHE A 118 11.42 -3.45 3.51
N MET A 119 11.07 -2.20 3.21
CA MET A 119 11.40 -1.06 4.05
C MET A 119 10.77 -1.17 5.44
N GLY A 120 9.50 -1.61 5.54
CA GLY A 120 8.86 -1.84 6.84
C GLY A 120 9.54 -2.92 7.68
N GLU A 121 9.90 -4.05 7.07
CA GLU A 121 10.60 -5.16 7.74
C GLU A 121 12.03 -4.76 8.14
N ASP A 122 12.76 -4.13 7.23
CA ASP A 122 14.14 -3.67 7.44
C ASP A 122 14.21 -2.62 8.55
N ALA A 123 13.31 -1.63 8.53
CA ALA A 123 13.23 -0.63 9.58
C ALA A 123 12.92 -1.25 10.94
N ALA A 124 11.95 -2.15 11.03
CA ALA A 124 11.64 -2.84 12.29
C ALA A 124 12.86 -3.61 12.83
N ARG A 125 13.54 -4.37 11.97
CA ARG A 125 14.74 -5.14 12.32
C ARG A 125 15.87 -4.24 12.84
N ARG A 126 16.16 -3.13 12.15
CA ARG A 126 17.19 -2.17 12.57
C ARG A 126 16.82 -1.48 13.87
N LEU A 127 15.57 -1.04 14.01
CA LEU A 127 15.09 -0.39 15.24
C LEU A 127 15.22 -1.32 16.45
N VAL A 128 14.90 -2.61 16.30
CA VAL A 128 15.09 -3.61 17.36
C VAL A 128 16.56 -3.72 17.76
N LEU A 129 17.48 -3.75 16.80
CA LEU A 129 18.92 -3.81 17.08
C LEU A 129 19.42 -2.56 17.82
N ILE A 130 18.99 -1.37 17.39
CA ILE A 130 19.44 -0.09 17.95
C ILE A 130 18.87 0.15 19.36
N LEU A 131 17.60 -0.21 19.56
CA LEU A 131 16.86 0.12 20.79
C LEU A 131 16.99 -0.94 21.89
N GLY A 132 17.44 -2.16 21.56
CA GLY A 132 17.51 -3.28 22.48
C GLY A 132 16.15 -3.54 23.16
N ASP A 133 16.15 -3.71 24.48
CA ASP A 133 14.95 -4.02 25.27
C ASP A 133 13.82 -3.00 25.11
N SER A 134 14.16 -1.73 24.84
CA SER A 134 13.17 -0.65 24.68
C SER A 134 12.33 -0.79 23.41
N ALA A 135 12.78 -1.58 22.42
CA ALA A 135 12.07 -1.85 21.17
C ALA A 135 10.68 -2.44 21.39
N SER A 136 10.51 -3.24 22.45
CA SER A 136 9.24 -3.90 22.83
C SER A 136 8.12 -2.93 23.21
N SER A 137 8.42 -1.64 23.42
CA SER A 137 7.47 -0.58 23.74
C SER A 137 7.73 0.72 22.95
N ASP A 138 8.42 0.60 21.81
CA ASP A 138 8.71 1.72 20.92
C ASP A 138 7.69 1.80 19.78
N LEU A 139 7.01 2.95 19.70
CA LEU A 139 5.96 3.18 18.70
C LEU A 139 6.48 3.10 17.26
N ARG A 140 7.77 3.40 17.03
CA ARG A 140 8.37 3.36 15.69
C ARG A 140 8.49 1.93 15.18
N VAL A 141 8.82 0.97 16.06
CA VAL A 141 8.86 -0.45 15.71
C VAL A 141 7.45 -0.94 15.36
N ALA A 142 6.46 -0.62 16.21
CA ALA A 142 5.06 -0.98 15.95
C ALA A 142 4.56 -0.40 14.62
N ARG A 143 4.90 0.86 14.32
CA ARG A 143 4.50 1.53 13.07
C ARG A 143 5.12 0.87 11.85
N SER A 144 6.43 0.57 11.88
CA SER A 144 7.11 -0.11 10.77
C SER A 144 6.48 -1.47 10.46
N LEU A 145 6.17 -2.25 11.51
CA LEU A 145 5.48 -3.54 11.38
C LEU A 145 4.05 -3.40 10.85
N ALA A 146 3.31 -2.38 11.28
CA ALA A 146 1.95 -2.13 10.79
C ALA A 146 1.95 -1.80 9.28
N TYR A 147 2.85 -0.93 8.81
CA TYR A 147 2.99 -0.65 7.37
C TYR A 147 3.47 -1.87 6.58
N ALA A 148 4.38 -2.66 7.13
CA ALA A 148 4.77 -3.93 6.51
C ALA A 148 3.56 -4.86 6.37
N GLY A 149 2.77 -5.05 7.44
CA GLY A 149 1.55 -5.86 7.40
C GLY A 149 0.58 -5.42 6.31
N HIS A 150 0.33 -4.11 6.17
CA HIS A 150 -0.52 -3.58 5.10
C HIS A 150 0.05 -3.82 3.71
N ALA A 151 1.38 -3.75 3.53
CA ALA A 151 2.01 -4.10 2.26
C ALA A 151 1.77 -5.59 1.90
N TYR A 152 1.83 -6.49 2.89
CA TYR A 152 1.49 -7.91 2.68
C TYR A 152 0.01 -8.11 2.31
N VAL A 153 -0.92 -7.37 2.93
CA VAL A 153 -2.34 -7.42 2.55
C VAL A 153 -2.51 -7.00 1.09
N LEU A 154 -1.92 -5.87 0.68
CA LEU A 154 -2.04 -5.38 -0.70
C LEU A 154 -1.39 -6.36 -1.70
N LEU A 155 -0.23 -6.93 -1.38
CA LEU A 155 0.40 -7.97 -2.21
C LEU A 155 -0.51 -9.20 -2.34
N GLY A 156 -1.07 -9.67 -1.22
CA GLY A 156 -1.97 -10.83 -1.17
C GLY A 156 -3.27 -10.60 -1.94
N GLU A 157 -3.83 -9.38 -1.92
CA GLU A 157 -5.04 -9.01 -2.66
C GLU A 157 -4.77 -8.74 -4.14
N THR A 158 -3.59 -8.23 -4.49
CA THR A 158 -3.28 -7.78 -5.85
C THR A 158 -2.76 -8.91 -6.72
N PHE A 159 -1.75 -9.65 -6.25
CA PHE A 159 -1.05 -10.63 -7.08
C PHE A 159 -1.60 -12.05 -6.91
N CYS A 160 -1.43 -12.86 -7.95
CA CYS A 160 -1.83 -14.27 -7.94
C CYS A 160 -0.96 -15.12 -7.00
N GLY A 161 0.30 -14.70 -6.84
CA GLY A 161 1.24 -15.22 -5.86
C GLY A 161 2.38 -14.23 -5.72
N THR A 162 3.08 -14.23 -4.59
CA THR A 162 4.15 -13.26 -4.33
C THR A 162 5.34 -13.95 -3.67
N PRO A 163 6.52 -13.97 -4.31
CA PRO A 163 7.72 -14.47 -3.66
C PRO A 163 8.21 -13.45 -2.63
N ILE A 164 8.76 -13.96 -1.52
CA ILE A 164 9.28 -13.17 -0.41
C ILE A 164 10.71 -13.59 -0.18
N ASN A 165 11.65 -12.66 -0.40
CA ASN A 165 13.09 -12.88 -0.19
C ASN A 165 13.60 -14.11 -0.96
N LEU A 166 13.35 -14.15 -2.28
CA LEU A 166 13.69 -15.25 -3.19
C LEU A 166 13.00 -16.59 -2.88
N SER A 167 11.94 -16.62 -2.08
CA SER A 167 11.12 -17.83 -1.92
C SER A 167 10.41 -18.20 -3.22
N ALA A 168 9.84 -19.41 -3.26
CA ALA A 168 8.75 -19.71 -4.19
C ALA A 168 7.59 -18.72 -3.98
N PRO A 169 6.76 -18.44 -5.00
CA PRO A 169 5.61 -17.54 -4.85
C PRO A 169 4.64 -18.04 -3.79
N LYS A 170 4.42 -17.24 -2.74
CA LYS A 170 3.43 -17.54 -1.72
C LYS A 170 2.03 -17.26 -2.25
N PRO A 171 1.04 -18.14 -2.03
CA PRO A 171 -0.35 -17.84 -2.34
C PRO A 171 -0.90 -16.74 -1.42
N SER A 172 -2.01 -16.12 -1.82
CA SER A 172 -2.66 -15.04 -1.06
C SER A 172 -2.96 -15.41 0.40
N ASP A 173 -3.38 -16.64 0.67
CA ASP A 173 -3.67 -17.10 2.03
C ASP A 173 -2.44 -16.98 2.95
N GLU A 174 -1.28 -17.48 2.50
CA GLU A 174 -0.01 -17.35 3.24
C GLU A 174 0.43 -15.90 3.40
N MET A 175 0.23 -15.06 2.37
CA MET A 175 0.51 -13.63 2.48
C MET A 175 -0.32 -12.94 3.56
N PHE A 176 -1.60 -13.33 3.70
CA PHE A 176 -2.45 -12.82 4.77
C PHE A 176 -2.05 -13.36 6.16
N ALA A 177 -1.59 -14.60 6.27
CA ALA A 177 -1.04 -15.12 7.53
C ALA A 177 0.21 -14.34 7.95
N ASP A 178 1.13 -14.09 7.02
CA ASP A 178 2.33 -13.27 7.25
C ASP A 178 1.98 -11.83 7.64
N ALA A 179 0.90 -11.27 7.08
CA ALA A 179 0.39 -9.96 7.47
C ALA A 179 -0.13 -9.96 8.91
N ILE A 180 -0.94 -10.95 9.30
CA ILE A 180 -1.49 -11.08 10.66
C ILE A 180 -0.37 -11.15 11.69
N ALA A 181 0.67 -11.97 11.45
CA ALA A 181 1.79 -12.08 12.38
C ALA A 181 2.51 -10.73 12.63
N LYS A 182 2.64 -9.91 11.58
CA LYS A 182 3.19 -8.55 11.67
C LYS A 182 2.27 -7.61 12.44
N PHE A 183 0.97 -7.67 12.16
CA PHE A 183 -0.03 -6.88 12.87
C PHE A 183 -0.10 -7.25 14.36
N ASP A 184 -0.07 -8.54 14.72
CA ASP A 184 -0.07 -8.98 16.12
C ASP A 184 1.14 -8.45 16.88
N SER A 185 2.31 -8.48 16.23
CA SER A 185 3.54 -7.88 16.78
C SER A 185 3.39 -6.36 16.96
N ALA A 186 2.84 -5.66 15.95
CA ALA A 186 2.58 -4.23 16.02
C ALA A 186 1.56 -3.86 17.12
N ILE A 187 0.47 -4.62 17.24
CA ILE A 187 -0.57 -4.44 18.27
C ILE A 187 0.04 -4.61 19.66
N THR A 188 0.86 -5.65 19.85
CA THR A 188 1.53 -5.92 21.13
C THR A 188 2.44 -4.76 21.53
N ILE A 189 3.33 -4.33 20.63
CA ILE A 189 4.29 -3.25 20.90
C ILE A 189 3.57 -1.90 21.08
N ALA A 190 2.57 -1.59 20.25
CA ALA A 190 1.80 -0.35 20.38
C ALA A 190 1.00 -0.30 21.69
N THR A 191 0.46 -1.44 22.14
CA THR A 191 -0.22 -1.55 23.44
C THR A 191 0.76 -1.33 24.59
N ALA A 192 1.95 -1.96 24.54
CA ALA A 192 2.99 -1.74 25.54
C ALA A 192 3.48 -0.28 25.55
N ALA A 193 3.65 0.33 24.38
CA ALA A 193 4.00 1.75 24.24
C ALA A 193 2.94 2.66 24.88
N LYS A 194 1.65 2.38 24.62
CA LYS A 194 0.51 3.12 25.22
C LYS A 194 0.55 3.04 26.74
N VAL A 195 0.68 1.83 27.30
CA VAL A 195 0.74 1.60 28.76
C VAL A 195 1.94 2.33 29.37
N ARG A 196 3.13 2.23 28.77
CA ARG A 196 4.33 2.92 29.22
C ARG A 196 4.15 4.44 29.24
N LEU A 197 3.57 5.01 28.18
CA LEU A 197 3.31 6.45 28.08
C LEU A 197 2.28 6.95 29.10
N GLN A 198 1.30 6.11 29.45
CA GLN A 198 0.31 6.42 30.49
C GLN A 198 0.90 6.36 31.91
N ALA A 199 1.94 5.56 32.12
CA ALA A 199 2.61 5.42 33.41
C ALA A 199 3.66 6.52 33.70
N MET A 200 3.90 7.44 32.76
CA MET A 200 4.85 8.56 32.95
C MET A 200 4.32 9.59 33.94
N THR A 201 5.21 10.19 34.76
CA THR A 201 4.88 11.27 35.71
C THR A 201 4.17 12.44 35.02
N THR A 202 4.60 12.79 33.81
CA THR A 202 3.92 13.76 32.94
C THR A 202 3.41 13.04 31.71
N VAL A 203 2.10 12.81 31.67
CA VAL A 203 1.45 12.10 30.55
C VAL A 203 1.34 13.02 29.34
N ASN A 204 1.95 12.62 28.22
CA ASN A 204 1.73 13.25 26.93
C ASN A 204 0.53 12.59 26.23
N ALA A 205 -0.64 13.21 26.33
CA ALA A 205 -1.89 12.69 25.75
C ALA A 205 -1.80 12.46 24.23
N ASN A 206 -1.07 13.31 23.50
CA ASN A 206 -0.87 13.15 22.06
C ASN A 206 -0.04 11.90 21.73
N ALA A 207 0.98 11.60 22.53
CA ALA A 207 1.78 10.39 22.36
C ALA A 207 0.97 9.12 22.66
N VAL A 208 0.13 9.16 23.70
CA VAL A 208 -0.79 8.05 24.04
C VAL A 208 -1.79 7.82 22.90
N ALA A 209 -2.39 8.89 22.36
CA ALA A 209 -3.30 8.82 21.23
C ALA A 209 -2.60 8.31 19.96
N ALA A 210 -1.34 8.69 19.72
CA ALA A 210 -0.55 8.19 18.59
C ALA A 210 -0.25 6.69 18.71
N ALA A 211 0.04 6.20 19.93
CA ALA A 211 0.21 4.77 20.18
C ALA A 211 -1.09 3.99 19.92
N ASP A 212 -2.22 4.52 20.40
CA ASP A 212 -3.51 3.90 20.15
C ASP A 212 -3.90 3.93 18.65
N SER A 213 -3.59 5.01 17.94
CA SER A 213 -3.85 5.12 16.51
C SER A 213 -3.09 4.06 15.69
N VAL A 214 -1.82 3.80 16.01
CA VAL A 214 -1.04 2.72 15.35
C VAL A 214 -1.60 1.33 15.72
N ARG A 215 -2.02 1.13 16.98
CA ARG A 215 -2.70 -0.12 17.39
C ARG A 215 -3.98 -0.36 16.59
N LEU A 216 -4.82 0.66 16.45
CA LEU A 216 -6.06 0.59 15.67
C LEU A 216 -5.81 0.38 14.17
N PHE A 217 -4.78 1.02 13.63
CA PHE A 217 -4.35 0.81 12.24
C PHE A 217 -3.95 -0.65 11.97
N ALA A 218 -3.22 -1.27 12.90
CA ALA A 218 -2.86 -2.68 12.82
C ALA A 218 -4.06 -3.62 13.01
N LEU A 219 -4.98 -3.29 13.92
CA LEU A 219 -6.21 -4.08 14.16
C LEU A 219 -7.13 -4.13 12.93
N VAL A 220 -7.31 -3.00 12.23
CA VAL A 220 -8.11 -2.99 11.00
C VAL A 220 -7.45 -3.86 9.92
N GLY A 221 -6.12 -3.72 9.75
CA GLY A 221 -5.35 -4.53 8.81
C GLY A 221 -5.42 -6.03 9.12
N ALA A 222 -5.29 -6.42 10.40
CA ALA A 222 -5.44 -7.80 10.85
C ALA A 222 -6.85 -8.34 10.60
N GLY A 223 -7.88 -7.53 10.87
CA GLY A 223 -9.27 -7.89 10.59
C GLY A 223 -9.52 -8.10 9.09
N ARG A 224 -8.98 -7.24 8.22
CA ARG A 224 -9.05 -7.38 6.76
C ARG A 224 -8.34 -8.65 6.28
N ALA A 225 -7.12 -8.89 6.76
CA ALA A 225 -6.35 -10.09 6.43
C ALA A 225 -7.07 -11.38 6.88
N ALA A 226 -7.59 -11.42 8.10
CA ALA A 226 -8.36 -12.54 8.62
C ALA A 226 -9.64 -12.79 7.81
N LEU A 227 -10.35 -11.72 7.43
CA LEU A 227 -11.54 -11.82 6.58
C LEU A 227 -11.19 -12.39 5.19
N ASN A 228 -10.08 -11.95 4.59
CA ASN A 228 -9.59 -12.49 3.31
C ASN A 228 -9.11 -13.95 3.40
N ARG A 229 -8.85 -14.47 4.59
CA ARG A 229 -8.62 -15.91 4.86
C ARG A 229 -9.90 -16.67 5.19
N ASN A 230 -11.05 -16.00 5.20
CA ASN A 230 -12.33 -16.52 5.69
C ASN A 230 -12.29 -16.97 7.18
N ASP A 231 -11.34 -16.46 7.96
CA ASP A 231 -11.31 -16.63 9.43
C ASP A 231 -12.23 -15.58 10.07
N LYS A 232 -13.52 -15.88 10.03
CA LYS A 232 -14.58 -15.00 10.52
C LYS A 232 -14.43 -14.70 12.02
N SER A 233 -13.99 -15.68 12.81
CA SER A 233 -13.76 -15.51 14.24
C SER A 233 -12.68 -14.48 14.54
N ALA A 234 -11.49 -14.63 13.94
CA ALA A 234 -10.39 -13.70 14.14
C ALA A 234 -10.74 -12.31 13.56
N ALA A 235 -11.38 -12.27 12.40
CA ALA A 235 -11.80 -11.02 11.77
C ALA A 235 -12.72 -10.19 12.68
N ILE A 236 -13.72 -10.83 13.28
CA ILE A 236 -14.63 -10.20 14.26
C ILE A 236 -13.86 -9.74 15.50
N ALA A 237 -12.97 -10.59 16.04
CA ALA A 237 -12.22 -10.28 17.26
C ALA A 237 -11.33 -9.04 17.11
N TYR A 238 -10.64 -8.88 15.97
CA TYR A 238 -9.85 -7.68 15.71
C TYR A 238 -10.73 -6.45 15.48
N ALA A 239 -11.76 -6.58 14.63
CA ALA A 239 -12.60 -5.46 14.25
C ALA A 239 -13.44 -4.90 15.42
N GLN A 240 -13.93 -5.75 16.31
CA GLN A 240 -14.66 -5.33 17.51
C GLN A 240 -13.80 -4.47 18.45
N GLN A 241 -12.49 -4.76 18.56
CA GLN A 241 -11.58 -3.92 19.35
C GLN A 241 -11.46 -2.50 18.78
N VAL A 242 -11.54 -2.35 17.46
CA VAL A 242 -11.53 -1.03 16.81
C VAL A 242 -12.81 -0.26 17.14
N ILE A 243 -13.96 -0.92 16.94
CA ILE A 243 -15.28 -0.33 17.18
C ILE A 243 -15.43 0.09 18.65
N ALA A 244 -14.99 -0.74 19.58
CA ALA A 244 -15.06 -0.46 21.02
C ALA A 244 -14.11 0.68 21.45
N ALA A 245 -12.95 0.81 20.80
CA ALA A 245 -11.96 1.82 21.17
C ALA A 245 -12.30 3.22 20.64
N ASN A 246 -12.79 3.32 19.40
CA ASN A 246 -13.12 4.60 18.79
C ASN A 246 -14.14 4.44 17.65
N ALA A 247 -15.34 5.00 17.81
CA ALA A 247 -16.41 4.93 16.82
C ALA A 247 -16.08 5.68 15.51
N ASN A 248 -15.17 6.66 15.55
CA ASN A 248 -14.84 7.57 14.45
C ASN A 248 -13.34 7.51 14.08
N PHE A 249 -12.68 6.37 14.27
CA PHE A 249 -11.26 6.23 13.93
C PHE A 249 -11.04 6.33 12.42
N LEU A 250 -10.05 7.14 12.05
CA LEU A 250 -9.54 7.30 10.69
C LEU A 250 -8.01 7.34 10.76
N PHE A 251 -7.36 6.56 9.89
CA PHE A 251 -5.92 6.60 9.68
C PHE A 251 -5.65 6.97 8.21
N PHE A 252 -4.73 7.89 7.97
CA PHE A 252 -4.53 8.47 6.64
C PHE A 252 -3.10 8.28 6.12
N ALA A 253 -2.98 8.14 4.80
CA ALA A 253 -1.82 8.51 4.02
C ALA A 253 -1.85 10.01 3.71
N TYR A 254 -0.68 10.64 3.71
CA TYR A 254 -0.50 12.08 3.54
C TYR A 254 0.25 12.40 2.25
N TYR A 255 -0.30 13.32 1.44
CA TYR A 255 0.26 13.77 0.18
C TYR A 255 0.50 15.28 0.20
N SER A 256 1.30 15.79 -0.73
CA SER A 256 1.65 17.21 -0.83
C SER A 256 1.90 17.65 -2.26
N ASP A 257 1.66 18.92 -2.56
CA ASP A 257 2.01 19.51 -3.86
C ASP A 257 3.45 20.06 -3.95
N ASN A 258 4.32 19.69 -3.00
CA ASN A 258 5.71 20.18 -2.99
C ASN A 258 6.50 19.67 -4.22
N THR A 259 6.22 18.44 -4.66
CA THR A 259 6.75 17.84 -5.89
C THR A 259 5.70 16.94 -6.50
N SER A 260 5.78 16.68 -7.82
CA SER A 260 4.86 15.75 -8.49
C SER A 260 4.91 14.33 -7.92
N ALA A 261 6.07 13.89 -7.41
CA ALA A 261 6.23 12.57 -6.80
C ALA A 261 5.53 12.42 -5.43
N GLN A 262 5.10 13.53 -4.81
CA GLN A 262 4.42 13.51 -3.52
C GLN A 262 2.91 13.69 -3.64
N ARG A 263 2.39 13.82 -4.85
CA ARG A 263 0.96 13.87 -5.12
C ARG A 263 0.41 12.47 -5.15
N HIS A 264 -0.85 12.33 -4.76
CA HIS A 264 -1.55 11.07 -4.91
C HIS A 264 -1.87 10.81 -6.40
N ARG A 265 -1.59 9.60 -6.88
CA ARG A 265 -1.81 9.18 -8.27
C ARG A 265 -3.21 9.50 -8.83
N VAL A 266 -4.27 9.21 -8.07
CA VAL A 266 -5.66 9.56 -8.43
C VAL A 266 -5.86 11.05 -8.75
N TYR A 267 -5.20 11.98 -8.04
CA TYR A 267 -5.24 13.40 -8.38
C TYR A 267 -4.61 13.65 -9.76
N ASP A 268 -3.40 13.16 -10.01
CA ASP A 268 -2.74 13.36 -11.30
C ASP A 268 -3.53 12.76 -12.46
N ARG A 269 -4.15 11.60 -12.26
CA ARG A 269 -4.77 10.82 -13.34
C ARG A 269 -6.22 11.22 -13.59
N LEU A 270 -7.01 11.50 -12.55
CA LEU A 270 -8.42 11.88 -12.69
C LEU A 270 -8.62 13.41 -12.74
N GLN A 271 -7.99 14.16 -11.83
CA GLN A 271 -8.19 15.60 -11.75
C GLN A 271 -7.41 16.36 -12.84
N LEU A 272 -6.12 16.06 -13.02
CA LEU A 272 -5.28 16.71 -14.04
C LEU A 272 -5.42 16.04 -15.42
N GLY A 273 -5.27 14.71 -15.48
CA GLY A 273 -5.22 13.97 -16.74
C GLY A 273 -6.58 13.65 -17.36
N SER A 274 -7.64 13.49 -16.55
CA SER A 274 -8.95 13.00 -17.02
C SER A 274 -8.88 11.60 -17.69
N ASN A 275 -7.97 10.75 -17.21
CA ASN A 275 -7.56 9.49 -17.86
C ASN A 275 -8.56 8.34 -17.70
N ALA A 276 -9.54 8.47 -16.81
CA ALA A 276 -10.60 7.48 -16.61
C ALA A 276 -11.93 8.15 -16.28
N ASN A 277 -13.04 7.44 -16.48
CA ASN A 277 -14.36 7.85 -16.00
C ASN A 277 -15.10 6.65 -15.40
N LEU A 278 -16.32 6.84 -14.91
CA LEU A 278 -17.15 5.75 -14.37
C LEU A 278 -18.34 5.37 -15.28
N LEU A 279 -18.45 5.93 -16.50
CA LEU A 279 -19.69 5.89 -17.31
C LEU A 279 -20.04 4.52 -17.91
N ASN A 280 -19.17 3.53 -17.80
CA ASN A 280 -19.42 2.14 -18.24
C ASN A 280 -19.22 1.13 -17.10
N THR A 281 -19.28 1.61 -15.86
CA THR A 281 -19.11 0.78 -14.67
C THR A 281 -20.43 0.67 -13.91
N PRO A 282 -20.59 -0.32 -13.00
CA PRO A 282 -21.78 -0.41 -12.14
C PRO A 282 -22.03 0.88 -11.32
N PHE A 283 -20.98 1.65 -11.03
CA PHE A 283 -21.04 2.91 -10.31
C PHE A 283 -21.74 4.04 -11.11
N ALA A 284 -21.86 3.91 -12.44
CA ALA A 284 -22.63 4.83 -13.27
C ALA A 284 -24.08 4.97 -12.81
N ALA A 285 -24.72 3.88 -12.34
CA ALA A 285 -26.10 3.89 -11.86
C ALA A 285 -26.27 4.66 -10.54
N MET A 286 -25.19 4.98 -9.84
CA MET A 286 -25.21 5.56 -8.48
C MET A 286 -25.22 7.10 -8.49
N ALA A 287 -25.93 7.73 -9.44
CA ALA A 287 -25.82 9.17 -9.71
C ALA A 287 -26.33 10.09 -8.58
N THR A 288 -27.19 9.56 -7.70
CA THR A 288 -27.75 10.30 -6.56
C THR A 288 -27.06 10.00 -5.24
N ASP A 289 -26.03 9.14 -5.25
CA ASP A 289 -25.30 8.74 -4.05
C ASP A 289 -24.09 9.68 -3.85
N PRO A 290 -24.04 10.48 -2.76
CA PRO A 290 -22.96 11.44 -2.56
C PRO A 290 -21.59 10.77 -2.42
N ARG A 291 -21.53 9.47 -2.08
CA ARG A 291 -20.27 8.73 -1.90
C ARG A 291 -19.56 8.41 -3.22
N VAL A 292 -20.28 8.49 -4.34
CA VAL A 292 -19.75 8.24 -5.70
C VAL A 292 -19.90 9.51 -6.56
N PRO A 293 -19.26 10.63 -6.15
CA PRO A 293 -19.45 11.90 -6.83
C PRO A 293 -18.70 11.90 -8.17
N ARG A 294 -19.20 12.69 -9.12
CA ARG A 294 -18.67 12.75 -10.49
C ARG A 294 -18.89 14.11 -11.12
N ILE A 295 -18.08 14.45 -12.11
CA ILE A 295 -18.35 15.59 -12.96
C ILE A 295 -19.59 15.31 -13.81
N VAL A 296 -20.62 16.15 -13.67
CA VAL A 296 -21.80 16.16 -14.56
C VAL A 296 -21.62 17.29 -15.56
N SER A 297 -21.40 16.93 -16.83
CA SER A 297 -21.05 17.92 -17.87
C SER A 297 -21.46 17.41 -19.25
N THR A 298 -21.60 18.33 -20.21
CA THR A 298 -21.71 18.00 -21.64
C THR A 298 -20.35 17.91 -22.33
N THR A 299 -19.26 18.17 -21.60
CA THR A 299 -17.89 18.14 -22.12
C THR A 299 -17.31 16.72 -22.09
N ALA A 300 -16.12 16.57 -22.66
CA ALA A 300 -15.32 15.35 -22.54
C ALA A 300 -14.99 14.99 -21.08
N ARG A 301 -15.25 15.84 -20.08
CA ARG A 301 -15.00 15.50 -18.65
C ARG A 301 -16.19 14.83 -17.95
N ASN A 302 -17.28 14.56 -18.65
CA ASN A 302 -18.45 13.93 -18.07
C ASN A 302 -18.11 12.57 -17.43
N GLY A 303 -18.63 12.34 -16.23
CA GLY A 303 -18.49 11.10 -15.46
C GLY A 303 -17.08 10.83 -14.94
N ILE A 304 -16.15 11.78 -14.99
CA ILE A 304 -14.89 11.64 -14.26
C ILE A 304 -15.22 11.68 -12.76
N PRO A 305 -14.74 10.71 -11.96
CA PRO A 305 -14.95 10.72 -10.52
C PRO A 305 -14.41 12.00 -9.88
N LEU A 306 -15.13 12.46 -8.87
CA LEU A 306 -14.67 13.47 -7.91
C LEU A 306 -14.33 12.75 -6.60
N ALA A 307 -13.82 13.46 -5.60
CA ALA A 307 -13.29 12.85 -4.39
C ALA A 307 -14.37 12.09 -3.58
N PRO A 308 -14.31 10.74 -3.48
CA PRO A 308 -15.22 9.95 -2.65
C PRO A 308 -14.80 9.96 -1.17
N SER A 309 -15.56 9.27 -0.32
CA SER A 309 -15.45 9.34 1.15
C SER A 309 -14.09 8.96 1.76
N ALA A 310 -13.23 8.29 0.98
CA ALA A 310 -11.87 7.93 1.39
C ALA A 310 -10.91 9.13 1.42
N TYR A 311 -11.24 10.23 0.75
CA TYR A 311 -10.36 11.37 0.58
C TYR A 311 -10.78 12.58 1.41
N SER A 312 -9.83 13.33 1.94
CA SER A 312 -10.10 14.47 2.83
C SER A 312 -10.82 15.65 2.16
N THR A 313 -10.87 15.70 0.83
CA THR A 313 -11.63 16.73 0.10
C THR A 313 -13.10 16.38 -0.07
N TYR A 314 -13.52 15.17 0.31
CA TYR A 314 -14.92 14.75 0.30
C TYR A 314 -15.80 15.70 1.10
N ASN A 315 -16.89 16.17 0.49
CA ASN A 315 -17.80 17.15 1.08
C ASN A 315 -19.21 16.59 1.36
N GLY A 316 -19.47 15.31 1.09
CA GLY A 316 -20.77 14.69 1.33
C GLY A 316 -21.90 15.13 0.41
N ALA A 317 -21.62 15.93 -0.62
CA ALA A 317 -22.63 16.46 -1.53
C ALA A 317 -22.65 15.67 -2.85
N ILE A 318 -23.83 15.53 -3.47
CA ILE A 318 -23.98 14.86 -4.77
C ILE A 318 -23.11 15.53 -5.87
N PRO A 319 -23.02 16.88 -5.96
CA PRO A 319 -22.09 17.51 -6.90
C PRO A 319 -20.61 17.20 -6.63
N GLY A 320 -20.28 16.72 -5.43
CA GLY A 320 -18.92 16.39 -5.02
C GLY A 320 -18.01 17.59 -4.83
N ALA A 321 -16.73 17.27 -4.59
CA ALA A 321 -15.62 18.21 -4.58
C ALA A 321 -14.44 17.60 -5.35
N PRO A 322 -13.63 18.41 -6.04
CA PRO A 322 -12.45 17.90 -6.75
C PRO A 322 -11.44 17.26 -5.80
N PHE A 323 -10.60 16.39 -6.35
CA PHE A 323 -9.37 15.99 -5.68
C PHE A 323 -8.43 17.20 -5.57
N ALA A 324 -7.61 17.21 -4.52
CA ALA A 324 -6.54 18.20 -4.32
C ALA A 324 -5.18 17.48 -4.22
N ALA A 325 -4.09 18.17 -4.57
CA ALA A 325 -2.75 17.57 -4.56
C ALA A 325 -2.29 17.20 -3.13
N GLU A 326 -2.62 18.03 -2.16
CA GLU A 326 -2.35 17.90 -0.72
C GLU A 326 -3.43 17.13 0.07
N MET A 327 -4.28 16.38 -0.63
CA MET A 327 -5.31 15.58 0.02
C MET A 327 -4.72 14.46 0.89
N ARG A 328 -5.52 13.97 1.84
CA ARG A 328 -5.23 12.77 2.62
C ARG A 328 -6.13 11.64 2.15
N ALA A 329 -5.61 10.41 2.12
CA ALA A 329 -6.33 9.23 1.70
C ALA A 329 -6.43 8.22 2.85
N ARG A 330 -7.62 7.70 3.13
CA ARG A 330 -7.93 6.87 4.30
C ARG A 330 -7.40 5.44 4.12
N LEU A 331 -6.42 5.03 4.91
CA LEU A 331 -5.87 3.66 4.89
C LEU A 331 -6.61 2.68 5.79
N ALA A 332 -7.24 3.17 6.86
CA ALA A 332 -7.98 2.34 7.80
C ALA A 332 -9.05 3.16 8.52
N SER A 333 -10.15 2.51 8.91
CA SER A 333 -11.23 3.18 9.62
C SER A 333 -12.09 2.25 10.46
N THR A 334 -12.85 2.83 11.39
CA THR A 334 -13.92 2.11 12.08
C THR A 334 -15.00 1.64 11.11
N LEU A 335 -15.27 2.39 10.04
CA LEU A 335 -16.25 1.97 9.03
C LEU A 335 -15.85 0.61 8.41
N GLU A 336 -14.57 0.44 8.08
CA GLU A 336 -14.03 -0.82 7.58
C GLU A 336 -14.18 -1.94 8.61
N ALA A 337 -13.85 -1.69 9.88
CA ALA A 337 -14.06 -2.65 10.96
C ALA A 337 -15.54 -3.09 11.08
N ARG A 338 -16.49 -2.17 10.92
CA ARG A 338 -17.92 -2.48 10.95
C ARG A 338 -18.35 -3.35 9.77
N TYR A 339 -17.82 -3.09 8.57
CA TYR A 339 -18.02 -3.97 7.42
C TYR A 339 -17.42 -5.36 7.63
N ILE A 340 -16.21 -5.45 8.22
CA ILE A 340 -15.59 -6.74 8.56
C ILE A 340 -16.50 -7.55 9.49
N VAL A 341 -17.03 -6.93 10.54
CA VAL A 341 -17.97 -7.58 11.46
C VAL A 341 -19.25 -8.01 10.75
N ALA A 342 -19.87 -7.11 9.98
CA ALA A 342 -21.13 -7.39 9.28
C ALA A 342 -20.98 -8.53 8.25
N GLU A 343 -19.88 -8.55 7.50
CA GLU A 343 -19.61 -9.61 6.52
C GLU A 343 -19.35 -10.95 7.21
N ALA A 344 -18.52 -10.97 8.25
CA ALA A 344 -18.17 -12.18 8.98
C ALA A 344 -19.36 -12.78 9.76
N GLN A 345 -20.24 -11.94 10.33
CA GLN A 345 -21.45 -12.38 11.03
C GLN A 345 -22.53 -12.93 10.09
N GLY A 346 -22.54 -12.47 8.83
CA GLY A 346 -23.55 -12.89 7.85
C GLY A 346 -24.89 -12.14 8.00
N PRO A 347 -25.99 -12.67 7.43
CA PRO A 347 -27.25 -11.95 7.27
C PRO A 347 -28.11 -11.93 8.54
N VAL A 348 -27.63 -11.26 9.59
CA VAL A 348 -28.32 -11.09 10.88
C VAL A 348 -28.97 -9.70 11.00
N ALA A 349 -29.82 -9.50 12.01
CA ALA A 349 -30.49 -8.22 12.25
C ALA A 349 -29.52 -7.03 12.44
N ALA A 350 -28.35 -7.28 13.04
CA ALA A 350 -27.29 -6.27 13.16
C ALA A 350 -26.73 -5.86 11.79
N THR A 351 -26.56 -6.81 10.87
CA THR A 351 -26.14 -6.56 9.48
C THR A 351 -27.18 -5.75 8.73
N LEU A 352 -28.48 -6.08 8.85
CA LEU A 352 -29.55 -5.29 8.25
C LEU A 352 -29.58 -3.85 8.78
N THR A 353 -29.40 -3.68 10.09
CA THR A 353 -29.35 -2.35 10.73
C THR A 353 -28.18 -1.54 10.16
N PHE A 354 -27.01 -2.15 10.06
CA PHE A 354 -25.83 -1.50 9.49
C PHE A 354 -26.02 -1.16 8.00
N VAL A 355 -26.55 -2.09 7.20
CA VAL A 355 -26.87 -1.85 5.79
C VAL A 355 -27.80 -0.65 5.63
N ASN A 356 -28.87 -0.56 6.44
CA ASN A 356 -29.80 0.58 6.37
C ASN A 356 -29.16 1.90 6.79
N GLU A 357 -28.20 1.89 7.72
CA GLU A 357 -27.40 3.08 8.03
C GLU A 357 -26.56 3.52 6.81
N ARG A 358 -25.95 2.57 6.09
CA ARG A 358 -25.14 2.90 4.90
C ARG A 358 -25.99 3.34 3.73
N ARG A 359 -27.18 2.75 3.56
CA ARG A 359 -28.19 3.21 2.61
C ARG A 359 -28.60 4.66 2.89
N ALA A 360 -28.83 5.02 4.15
CA ALA A 360 -29.14 6.40 4.53
C ALA A 360 -27.98 7.36 4.20
N ALA A 361 -26.72 6.95 4.44
CA ALA A 361 -25.55 7.73 4.03
C ALA A 361 -25.45 7.95 2.51
N GLY A 362 -26.06 7.06 1.71
CA GLY A 362 -26.17 7.16 0.26
C GLY A 362 -27.46 7.81 -0.25
N ASN A 363 -28.27 8.43 0.60
CA ASN A 363 -29.61 8.96 0.28
C ASN A 363 -30.59 7.90 -0.26
N GLN A 364 -30.47 6.65 0.20
CA GLN A 364 -31.33 5.53 -0.19
C GLN A 364 -32.32 5.20 0.93
N ALA A 365 -33.55 4.83 0.57
CA ALA A 365 -34.56 4.40 1.54
C ALA A 365 -34.17 3.07 2.21
N ALA A 366 -34.58 2.89 3.47
CA ALA A 366 -34.35 1.64 4.20
C ALA A 366 -35.05 0.45 3.54
N VAL A 367 -34.50 -0.74 3.75
CA VAL A 367 -35.00 -2.03 3.23
C VAL A 367 -35.17 -3.05 4.35
N ALA A 368 -35.90 -4.13 4.06
CA ALA A 368 -36.10 -5.27 4.96
C ALA A 368 -35.61 -6.56 4.29
N LEU A 369 -34.33 -6.61 3.93
CA LEU A 369 -33.71 -7.76 3.27
C LEU A 369 -33.23 -8.80 4.27
N VAL A 370 -33.18 -10.06 3.83
CA VAL A 370 -32.67 -11.21 4.60
C VAL A 370 -31.83 -12.11 3.70
N GLY A 371 -31.10 -13.06 4.31
CA GLY A 371 -30.33 -14.06 3.58
C GLY A 371 -29.35 -13.47 2.55
N ASP A 372 -29.27 -14.08 1.38
CA ASP A 372 -28.33 -13.68 0.33
C ASP A 372 -28.61 -12.28 -0.23
N ALA A 373 -29.88 -11.86 -0.25
CA ALA A 373 -30.25 -10.51 -0.71
C ALA A 373 -29.69 -9.43 0.22
N LEU A 374 -29.70 -9.67 1.54
CA LEU A 374 -29.06 -8.77 2.50
C LEU A 374 -27.53 -8.72 2.31
N MET A 375 -26.90 -9.87 2.07
CA MET A 375 -25.46 -9.90 1.82
C MET A 375 -25.06 -9.27 0.49
N ALA A 376 -25.90 -9.38 -0.54
CA ALA A 376 -25.71 -8.68 -1.81
C ALA A 376 -25.76 -7.16 -1.62
N GLU A 377 -26.75 -6.67 -0.86
CA GLU A 377 -26.86 -5.26 -0.50
C GLU A 377 -25.66 -4.78 0.34
N LEU A 378 -25.18 -5.59 1.30
CA LEU A 378 -23.97 -5.27 2.06
C LEU A 378 -22.76 -5.07 1.14
N ARG A 379 -22.59 -5.92 0.13
CA ARG A 379 -21.49 -5.79 -0.86
C ARG A 379 -21.63 -4.54 -1.73
N ASP A 380 -22.86 -4.19 -2.12
CA ASP A 380 -23.14 -2.96 -2.89
C ASP A 380 -22.83 -1.70 -2.06
N GLN A 381 -23.28 -1.66 -0.81
CA GLN A 381 -22.97 -0.56 0.11
C GLN A 381 -21.47 -0.45 0.39
N ARG A 382 -20.77 -1.58 0.54
CA ARG A 382 -19.32 -1.61 0.71
C ARG A 382 -18.59 -1.03 -0.49
N GLY A 383 -19.00 -1.40 -1.70
CA GLY A 383 -18.44 -0.83 -2.94
C GLY A 383 -18.56 0.70 -3.00
N ARG A 384 -19.69 1.25 -2.53
CA ARG A 384 -19.90 2.71 -2.49
C ARG A 384 -19.07 3.43 -1.44
N ASP A 385 -18.94 2.85 -0.25
CA ASP A 385 -18.21 3.46 0.87
C ASP A 385 -16.69 3.46 0.67
N PHE A 386 -16.17 2.45 -0.01
CA PHE A 386 -14.75 2.27 -0.32
C PHE A 386 -14.43 2.46 -1.81
N TYR A 387 -15.25 3.27 -2.50
CA TYR A 387 -15.02 3.60 -3.91
C TYR A 387 -13.67 4.32 -4.07
N LEU A 388 -12.80 3.78 -4.93
CA LEU A 388 -11.42 4.25 -5.20
C LEU A 388 -10.46 4.19 -3.99
N ASP A 389 -10.78 3.39 -2.97
CA ASP A 389 -10.00 3.20 -1.72
C ASP A 389 -9.07 1.97 -1.79
N GLY A 390 -9.06 1.26 -2.92
CA GLY A 390 -8.20 0.07 -3.07
C GLY A 390 -8.68 -1.18 -2.32
N HIS A 391 -9.96 -1.23 -1.93
CA HIS A 391 -10.59 -2.45 -1.40
C HIS A 391 -11.16 -3.38 -2.47
N ARG A 392 -11.56 -2.82 -3.62
CA ARG A 392 -12.42 -3.53 -4.58
C ARG A 392 -11.81 -4.83 -5.07
N LEU A 393 -10.52 -4.87 -5.40
CA LEU A 393 -9.88 -6.08 -5.91
C LEU A 393 -9.87 -7.22 -4.87
N GLY A 394 -9.49 -6.90 -3.63
CA GLY A 394 -9.53 -7.86 -2.52
C GLY A 394 -10.94 -8.40 -2.28
N ASP A 395 -11.94 -7.51 -2.31
CA ASP A 395 -13.35 -7.86 -2.18
C ASP A 395 -13.83 -8.80 -3.31
N LEU A 396 -13.60 -8.44 -4.57
CA LEU A 396 -14.00 -9.26 -5.72
C LEU A 396 -13.40 -10.67 -5.69
N ARG A 397 -12.10 -10.77 -5.33
CA ARG A 397 -11.43 -12.06 -5.18
C ARG A 397 -12.00 -12.86 -4.03
N ARG A 398 -12.21 -12.25 -2.87
CA ARG A 398 -12.80 -12.88 -1.68
C ARG A 398 -14.21 -13.40 -1.98
N TYR A 399 -15.03 -12.60 -2.67
CA TYR A 399 -16.40 -12.97 -3.02
C TYR A 399 -16.47 -14.15 -3.98
N ARG A 400 -15.60 -14.16 -4.99
CA ARG A 400 -15.50 -15.27 -5.93
C ARG A 400 -15.04 -16.54 -5.23
N GLN A 401 -14.03 -16.43 -4.35
CA GLN A 401 -13.42 -17.58 -3.69
C GLN A 401 -14.32 -18.23 -2.63
N PHE A 402 -14.95 -17.44 -1.75
CA PHE A 402 -15.64 -17.98 -0.57
C PHE A 402 -17.16 -17.89 -0.63
N TYR A 403 -17.73 -17.06 -1.50
CA TYR A 403 -19.18 -16.87 -1.58
C TYR A 403 -19.78 -17.28 -2.92
N ASN A 404 -18.98 -17.78 -3.87
CA ASN A 404 -19.41 -18.10 -5.23
C ASN A 404 -20.12 -16.92 -5.92
N VAL A 405 -19.66 -15.69 -5.62
CA VAL A 405 -20.19 -14.44 -6.16
C VAL A 405 -19.11 -13.78 -7.00
N ASP A 406 -19.31 -13.80 -8.31
CA ASP A 406 -18.37 -13.21 -9.26
C ASP A 406 -18.90 -11.87 -9.80
N LEU A 407 -18.32 -10.79 -9.28
CA LEU A 407 -18.67 -9.40 -9.63
C LEU A 407 -17.59 -8.72 -10.47
N PHE A 408 -16.63 -9.46 -11.01
CA PHE A 408 -15.70 -8.89 -11.98
C PHE A 408 -16.43 -8.49 -13.28
N PRO A 409 -15.91 -7.51 -14.04
CA PRO A 409 -16.40 -7.20 -15.38
C PRO A 409 -16.37 -8.43 -16.32
N LYS A 410 -17.40 -8.57 -17.16
CA LYS A 410 -17.61 -9.73 -18.05
C LYS A 410 -18.18 -9.31 -19.40
N GLY A 411 -18.03 -10.19 -20.39
CA GLY A 411 -18.60 -10.00 -21.72
C GLY A 411 -17.91 -8.92 -22.57
N PRO A 412 -18.61 -8.38 -23.59
CA PRO A 412 -18.06 -7.40 -24.52
C PRO A 412 -17.57 -6.14 -23.80
N TYR A 413 -16.38 -5.67 -24.18
CA TYR A 413 -15.82 -4.44 -23.63
C TYR A 413 -16.63 -3.24 -24.16
N PRO A 414 -17.18 -2.38 -23.28
CA PRO A 414 -18.00 -1.26 -23.67
C PRO A 414 -17.30 -0.35 -24.69
N GLY A 415 -18.01 0.02 -25.76
CA GLY A 415 -17.46 0.89 -26.80
C GLY A 415 -16.43 0.25 -27.74
N SER A 416 -16.15 -1.05 -27.62
CA SER A 416 -15.26 -1.73 -28.57
C SER A 416 -15.87 -1.81 -29.97
N THR A 417 -15.10 -1.42 -30.99
CA THR A 417 -15.45 -1.54 -32.42
C THR A 417 -14.79 -2.75 -33.09
N THR A 418 -13.85 -3.40 -32.39
CA THR A 418 -13.06 -4.53 -32.88
C THR A 418 -13.44 -5.86 -32.22
N GLY A 419 -14.51 -5.86 -31.40
CA GLY A 419 -15.02 -7.06 -30.73
C GLY A 419 -14.22 -7.49 -29.49
N GLN A 420 -13.50 -6.55 -28.86
CA GLN A 420 -12.79 -6.82 -27.61
C GLN A 420 -13.79 -7.17 -26.49
N ALA A 421 -13.34 -8.02 -25.58
CA ALA A 421 -14.09 -8.45 -24.40
C ALA A 421 -13.20 -8.35 -23.17
N TYR A 422 -13.81 -8.39 -21.98
CA TYR A 422 -13.05 -8.60 -20.76
C TYR A 422 -12.47 -10.02 -20.75
N ASP A 423 -11.19 -10.16 -20.38
CA ASP A 423 -10.61 -11.48 -20.14
C ASP A 423 -11.13 -12.02 -18.82
N GLU A 424 -12.12 -12.91 -18.86
CA GLU A 424 -12.80 -13.47 -17.68
C GLU A 424 -11.92 -14.41 -16.82
N THR A 425 -10.77 -14.85 -17.36
CA THR A 425 -9.86 -15.80 -16.69
C THR A 425 -8.92 -15.13 -15.68
N ILE A 426 -8.65 -13.84 -15.84
CA ILE A 426 -7.69 -13.09 -15.02
C ILE A 426 -8.38 -12.44 -13.81
N THR A 427 -8.02 -12.83 -12.59
CA THR A 427 -8.59 -12.27 -11.34
C THR A 427 -7.58 -11.57 -10.44
N CYS A 428 -6.32 -11.53 -10.86
CA CYS A 428 -5.20 -11.02 -10.10
C CYS A 428 -4.07 -10.64 -11.06
N TRP A 429 -3.14 -9.83 -10.58
CA TRP A 429 -1.98 -9.43 -11.35
C TRP A 429 -0.95 -10.57 -11.42
N PRO A 430 -0.39 -10.89 -12.59
CA PRO A 430 0.69 -11.85 -12.71
C PRO A 430 2.00 -11.27 -12.14
N LEU A 431 2.98 -12.14 -11.90
CA LEU A 431 4.33 -11.69 -11.57
C LEU A 431 5.00 -11.05 -12.79
N PRO A 432 5.82 -10.01 -12.60
CA PRO A 432 6.53 -9.38 -13.69
C PRO A 432 7.71 -10.24 -14.16
N ARG A 433 8.10 -10.09 -15.44
CA ARG A 433 9.11 -10.93 -16.09
C ARG A 433 10.46 -10.95 -15.39
N ASN A 434 10.88 -9.81 -14.84
CA ASN A 434 12.14 -9.69 -14.10
C ASN A 434 12.15 -10.57 -12.85
N GLU A 435 11.04 -10.68 -12.13
CA GLU A 435 10.92 -11.59 -10.99
C GLU A 435 10.95 -13.05 -11.46
N VAL A 436 10.15 -13.39 -12.47
CA VAL A 436 10.08 -14.75 -13.05
C VAL A 436 11.46 -15.24 -13.52
N ASN A 437 12.23 -14.39 -14.20
CA ASN A 437 13.56 -14.75 -14.67
C ASN A 437 14.63 -14.70 -13.56
N GLY A 438 14.46 -13.82 -12.57
CA GLY A 438 15.46 -13.54 -11.54
C GLY A 438 15.40 -14.49 -10.34
N ASN A 439 14.28 -15.19 -10.14
CA ASN A 439 14.07 -16.06 -9.00
C ASN A 439 13.98 -17.53 -9.46
N PRO A 440 15.01 -18.36 -9.15
CA PRO A 440 15.06 -19.75 -9.61
C PRO A 440 14.00 -20.66 -8.95
N ASN A 441 13.28 -20.16 -7.95
CA ASN A 441 12.22 -20.89 -7.26
C ASN A 441 10.82 -20.64 -7.84
N ILE A 442 10.73 -19.91 -8.96
CA ILE A 442 9.48 -19.71 -9.71
C ILE A 442 9.41 -20.79 -10.80
N PRO A 443 8.39 -21.66 -10.80
CA PRO A 443 8.25 -22.77 -11.76
C PRO A 443 8.14 -22.35 -13.22
#